data_AF-A0A7S2V634-F1
#
_entry.id   AF-A0A7S2V634-F1
#
_cell.length_a   1.000
_cell.length_b   1.000
_cell.length_c   1.000
_cell.angle_alpha   90.00
_cell.angle_beta   90.00
_cell.angle_gamma   90.00
#
_symmetry.space_group_name_H-M   'P 1'
#
loop_
_entity.id
_entity.type
_entity.pdbx_description
1 polymer ?
#
loop_
_entity_poly.entity_id
_entity_poly.type
_entity_poly.pdbx_seq_one_letter_code
_entity_poly.pdbx_strand_id
1 'polypeptide(L)'
;AILNPLNILGVLVLTVVIVYFCVLIFVFDSYSLREAVSKFQATREIQLEYDKLFRRRNELQYHYDWAKANGERDSMKDLVPQIQKLDKELDILERKLKDAQ
;
A
#
# COMPACT_ATOMS: atom_id res chain seq x y z
N ALA A 1 6.46 -5.64 -59.19
CA ALA A 1 7.82 -5.79 -58.67
C ALA A 1 7.89 -7.11 -57.93
N ILE A 2 8.67 -8.07 -58.43
CA ILE A 2 8.84 -9.38 -57.80
C ILE A 2 9.70 -9.12 -56.56
N LEU A 3 9.16 -9.35 -55.35
CA LEU A 3 9.96 -9.26 -54.14
C LEU A 3 11.07 -10.31 -54.23
N ASN A 4 12.33 -9.88 -54.21
CA ASN A 4 13.47 -10.78 -54.14
C ASN A 4 13.35 -11.67 -52.89
N PRO A 5 13.61 -12.98 -52.99
CA PRO A 5 13.48 -13.90 -51.85
C PRO A 5 14.37 -13.49 -50.66
N LEU A 6 15.51 -12.84 -50.94
CA LEU A 6 16.37 -12.25 -49.90
C LEU A 6 15.67 -11.14 -49.10
N ASN A 7 14.86 -10.30 -49.75
CA ASN A 7 14.11 -9.23 -49.09
C ASN A 7 12.99 -9.80 -48.22
N ILE A 8 12.35 -10.89 -48.66
CA ILE A 8 11.31 -11.58 -47.88
C ILE A 8 11.93 -12.19 -46.61
N LEU A 9 13.10 -12.83 -46.74
CA LEU A 9 13.83 -13.38 -45.59
C LEU A 9 14.26 -12.29 -44.60
N GLY A 10 14.78 -11.17 -45.11
CA GLY A 10 15.20 -10.03 -44.28
C GLY A 10 14.04 -9.42 -43.50
N VAL A 11 12.87 -9.24 -44.14
CA VAL A 11 11.66 -8.77 -43.46
C VAL A 11 11.23 -9.77 -42.39
N LEU A 12 11.19 -11.07 -42.69
CA LEU A 12 10.81 -12.11 -41.72
C LEU A 12 11.68 -12.10 -40.46
N VAL A 13 13.01 -12.00 -40.63
CA VAL A 13 13.94 -11.92 -39.49
C VAL A 13 13.69 -10.66 -38.68
N LEU A 14 13.48 -9.51 -39.33
CA LEU A 14 13.17 -8.25 -38.65
C LEU A 14 11.88 -8.36 -37.83
N THR A 15 10.82 -8.97 -38.39
CA THR A 15 9.55 -9.14 -37.67
C THR A 15 9.72 -10.01 -36.43
N VAL A 16 10.48 -11.11 -36.54
CA VAL A 16 10.76 -12.00 -35.39
C VAL A 16 11.52 -11.26 -34.31
N VAL A 17 12.52 -10.44 -34.66
CA VAL A 17 13.28 -9.63 -33.70
C VAL A 17 12.37 -8.62 -33.02
N ILE A 18 11.52 -7.91 -33.76
CA ILE A 18 10.56 -6.94 -33.17
C ILE A 18 9.60 -7.63 -32.21
N VAL A 19 9.00 -8.75 -32.62
CA VAL A 19 8.07 -9.52 -31.78
C VAL A 19 8.78 -10.01 -30.51
N TYR A 20 10.02 -10.49 -30.62
CA TYR A 20 10.82 -10.91 -29.48
C TYR A 20 11.04 -9.77 -28.48
N PHE A 21 11.44 -8.58 -28.94
CA PHE A 21 11.60 -7.42 -28.07
C PHE A 21 10.28 -6.95 -27.44
N CYS A 22 9.17 -6.96 -28.18
CA CYS A 22 7.85 -6.64 -27.63
C CYS A 22 7.45 -7.60 -26.50
N VAL A 23 7.69 -8.90 -26.67
CA VAL A 23 7.42 -9.90 -25.63
C VAL A 23 8.31 -9.66 -24.42
N LEU A 24 9.62 -9.39 -24.62
CA LEU A 24 10.51 -9.08 -23.49
C LEU A 24 10.03 -7.86 -22.71
N ILE A 25 9.69 -6.75 -23.38
CA ILE A 25 9.18 -5.55 -22.72
C ILE A 25 7.92 -5.88 -21.93
N PHE A 26 6.95 -6.57 -22.54
CA PHE A 26 5.70 -6.93 -21.87
C PHE A 26 5.93 -7.84 -20.65
N VAL A 27 6.83 -8.81 -20.76
CA VAL A 27 7.18 -9.71 -19.67
C VAL A 27 7.85 -8.92 -18.55
N PHE A 28 8.94 -8.20 -18.80
CA PHE A 28 9.64 -7.44 -17.76
C PHE A 28 8.76 -6.38 -17.09
N ASP A 29 7.93 -5.68 -17.87
CA ASP A 29 6.99 -4.68 -17.35
C ASP A 29 5.94 -5.34 -16.44
N SER A 30 5.36 -6.47 -16.85
CA SER A 30 4.39 -7.22 -16.04
C SER A 30 4.97 -7.79 -14.74
N TYR A 31 6.24 -8.22 -14.75
CA TYR A 31 6.94 -8.66 -13.53
C TYR A 31 7.16 -7.51 -12.55
N SER A 32 7.59 -6.35 -13.05
CA SER A 32 7.78 -5.15 -12.22
C SER A 32 6.46 -4.62 -11.63
N LEU A 33 5.38 -4.68 -12.41
CA LEU A 33 4.02 -4.34 -11.98
C LEU A 33 3.54 -5.25 -10.85
N ARG A 34 3.79 -6.56 -10.93
CA ARG A 34 3.35 -7.50 -9.89
C ARG A 34 4.03 -7.22 -8.54
N GLU A 35 5.32 -6.91 -8.56
CA GLU A 35 6.07 -6.56 -7.34
C GLU A 35 5.64 -5.19 -6.79
N ALA A 36 5.39 -4.21 -7.66
CA ALA A 36 4.88 -2.91 -7.24
C ALA A 36 3.47 -3.04 -6.61
N VAL A 37 2.61 -3.86 -7.20
CA VAL A 37 1.25 -4.11 -6.68
C VAL A 37 1.30 -4.84 -5.33
N SER A 38 2.18 -5.83 -5.14
CA SER A 38 2.27 -6.54 -3.86
C SER A 38 2.78 -5.62 -2.74
N LYS A 39 3.79 -4.78 -3.02
CA LYS A 39 4.27 -3.75 -2.09
C LYS A 39 3.17 -2.74 -1.75
N PHE A 40 2.46 -2.25 -2.77
CA PHE A 40 1.34 -1.33 -2.59
C PHE A 40 0.21 -1.92 -1.73
N GLN A 41 -0.15 -3.19 -1.95
CA GLN A 41 -1.18 -3.87 -1.15
C GLN A 41 -0.76 -3.98 0.31
N ALA A 42 0.49 -4.40 0.58
CA ALA A 42 1.01 -4.50 1.94
C ALA A 42 1.01 -3.15 2.67
N THR A 43 1.49 -2.07 2.03
CA THR A 43 1.46 -0.72 2.62
C THR A 43 0.02 -0.23 2.84
N ARG A 44 -0.89 -0.54 1.91
CA ARG A 44 -2.30 -0.14 2.01
C ARG A 44 -3.01 -0.82 3.18
N GLU A 45 -2.74 -2.09 3.44
CA GLU A 45 -3.32 -2.81 4.58
C GLU A 45 -2.90 -2.17 5.91
N ILE A 46 -1.60 -1.86 6.07
CA ILE A 46 -1.06 -1.18 7.25
C ILE A 46 -1.69 0.22 7.41
N GLN A 47 -1.82 0.97 6.32
CA GLN A 47 -2.45 2.30 6.34
C GLN A 47 -3.92 2.23 6.76
N LEU A 48 -4.68 1.27 6.25
CA LEU A 48 -6.10 1.09 6.61
C LEU A 48 -6.27 0.74 8.08
N GLU A 49 -5.38 -0.10 8.63
CA GLU A 49 -5.38 -0.45 10.04
C GLU A 49 -5.03 0.76 10.92
N TYR A 50 -4.00 1.52 10.53
CA TYR A 50 -3.63 2.78 11.18
C TYR A 50 -4.80 3.77 11.24
N ASP A 51 -5.44 4.05 10.09
CA ASP A 51 -6.55 5.00 10.01
C ASP A 51 -7.76 4.57 10.84
N LYS A 52 -7.97 3.25 10.99
CA LYS A 52 -9.04 2.70 11.82
C LYS A 52 -8.76 2.91 13.31
N LEU A 53 -7.55 2.59 13.76
CA LEU A 53 -7.16 2.78 15.16
C LEU A 53 -7.08 4.27 15.52
N PHE A 54 -6.61 5.11 14.59
CA PHE A 54 -6.53 6.55 14.79
C PHE A 54 -7.91 7.17 15.00
N ARG A 55 -8.90 6.76 14.19
CA ARG A 55 -10.30 7.18 14.39
C ARG A 55 -10.83 6.76 15.75
N ARG A 56 -10.63 5.50 16.13
CA ARG A 56 -11.07 4.98 17.43
C ARG A 56 -10.41 5.71 18.60
N ARG A 57 -9.13 6.05 18.46
CA ARG A 57 -8.38 6.84 19.46
C ARG A 57 -8.96 8.24 19.61
N ASN A 58 -9.32 8.89 18.50
CA ASN A 58 -9.96 10.21 18.54
C ASN A 58 -11.36 10.17 19.15
N GLU A 59 -12.13 9.11 18.90
CA GLU A 59 -13.43 8.90 19.56
C GLU A 59 -13.27 8.76 21.08
N LEU A 60 -12.33 7.93 21.54
CA LEU A 60 -12.06 7.78 22.98
C LEU A 60 -11.55 9.07 23.62
N GLN A 61 -10.69 9.82 22.90
CA GLN A 61 -10.21 11.12 23.35
C GLN A 61 -11.37 12.11 23.50
N TYR A 62 -12.29 12.15 22.54
CA TYR A 62 -13.49 12.98 22.62
C TYR A 62 -14.34 12.61 23.85
N HIS A 63 -14.57 11.32 24.10
CA HIS A 63 -15.30 10.88 25.28
C HIS A 63 -14.58 11.22 26.59
N TYR A 64 -13.25 11.16 26.60
CA TYR A 64 -12.44 11.56 27.75
C TYR A 64 -12.60 13.06 28.03
N ASP A 65 -12.51 13.90 26.99
CA ASP A 65 -12.64 15.35 27.13
C ASP A 65 -14.06 15.76 27.57
N TRP A 66 -15.08 15.04 27.08
CA TRP A 66 -16.46 15.19 27.55
C TRP A 66 -16.62 14.80 29.02
N ALA A 67 -16.10 13.63 29.43
CA ALA A 67 -16.15 13.18 30.82
C ALA A 67 -15.40 14.14 31.76
N LYS A 68 -14.27 14.69 31.29
CA LYS A 68 -13.49 15.71 32.00
C LYS A 68 -14.29 16.99 32.20
N ALA A 69 -15.00 17.46 31.17
CA ALA A 69 -15.83 18.65 31.26
C ALA A 69 -17.00 18.49 32.26
N ASN A 70 -17.56 17.28 32.38
CA ASN A 70 -18.66 16.97 33.30
C ASN A 70 -18.20 16.51 34.69
N GLY A 71 -16.90 16.39 34.94
CA GLY A 71 -16.36 15.94 36.22
C GLY A 71 -16.53 14.43 36.49
N GLU A 72 -16.81 13.62 35.47
CA GLU A 72 -16.99 12.17 35.57
C GLU A 72 -15.64 11.43 35.71
N ARG A 73 -15.10 11.40 36.93
CA ARG A 73 -13.77 10.84 37.20
C ARG A 73 -13.64 9.34 36.96
N ASP A 74 -14.70 8.57 37.16
CA ASP A 74 -14.66 7.13 36.97
C ASP A 74 -14.65 6.78 35.47
N SER A 75 -15.51 7.43 34.67
CA SER A 75 -15.48 7.33 33.20
C SER A 75 -14.10 7.69 32.63
N MET A 76 -13.43 8.73 33.16
CA MET A 76 -12.07 9.09 32.74
C MET A 76 -11.04 8.00 33.05
N LYS A 77 -11.12 7.34 34.22
CA LYS A 77 -10.16 6.30 34.61
C LYS A 77 -10.21 5.09 33.68
N ASP A 78 -11.39 4.75 33.17
CA ASP A 78 -11.57 3.63 32.26
C ASP A 78 -11.13 3.94 30.83
N LEU A 79 -11.21 5.22 30.41
CA LEU A 79 -10.84 5.66 29.08
C LEU A 79 -9.33 5.83 28.89
N VAL A 80 -8.61 6.30 29.91
CA VAL A 80 -7.14 6.50 29.87
C VAL A 80 -6.35 5.24 29.43
N PRO A 81 -6.54 4.05 30.03
CA PRO A 81 -5.77 2.87 29.63
C PRO A 81 -6.12 2.41 28.20
N GLN A 82 -7.35 2.66 27.74
CA GLN A 82 -7.77 2.33 26.37
C GLN A 82 -7.09 3.25 25.35
N ILE A 83 -7.02 4.56 25.63
CA ILE A 83 -6.30 5.53 24.79
C ILE A 83 -4.81 5.17 24.76
N GLN A 84 -4.19 4.89 25.90
CA GLN A 84 -2.77 4.51 25.97
C GLN A 84 -2.47 3.21 25.21
N LYS A 85 -3.41 2.24 25.22
CA LYS A 85 -3.27 1.02 24.44
C LYS A 85 -3.29 1.32 22.94
N LEU A 86 -4.24 2.14 22.49
CA LEU A 86 -4.33 2.54 21.08
C LEU A 86 -3.12 3.36 20.64
N ASP A 87 -2.61 4.27 21.48
CA ASP A 87 -1.40 5.05 21.18
C ASP A 87 -0.19 4.12 20.96
N LYS A 88 -0.03 3.08 21.78
CA LYS A 88 1.02 2.06 21.58
C LYS A 88 0.85 1.26 20.29
N GLU A 89 -0.39 0.88 19.95
CA GLU A 89 -0.68 0.16 18.70
C GLU A 89 -0.42 1.04 17.47
N LEU A 90 -0.78 2.33 17.54
CA LEU A 90 -0.51 3.33 16.51
C LEU A 90 0.99 3.55 16.32
N ASP A 91 1.78 3.65 17.39
CA ASP A 91 3.24 3.77 17.32
C ASP A 91 3.88 2.56 16.59
N ILE A 92 3.37 1.35 16.84
CA ILE A 92 3.85 0.13 16.18
C ILE A 92 3.52 0.17 14.69
N LEU A 93 2.30 0.57 14.32
CA LEU A 93 1.88 0.68 12.93
C LEU A 93 2.60 1.79 12.18
N GLU A 94 2.86 2.93 12.83
CA GLU A 94 3.63 4.02 12.23
C GLU A 94 5.06 3.58 11.89
N ARG A 95 5.70 2.81 12.79
CA ARG A 95 7.01 2.21 12.51
C ARG A 95 6.95 1.24 11.33
N LYS A 96 5.97 0.35 11.31
CA LYS A 96 5.76 -0.58 10.18
C LYS A 96 5.53 0.14 8.85
N LEU A 97 4.79 1.25 8.88
CA LEU A 97 4.53 2.06 7.68
C LEU A 97 5.83 2.71 7.18
N LYS A 98 6.65 3.26 8.09
CA LYS A 98 7.97 3.82 7.76
C LYS A 98 8.93 2.77 7.22
N ASP A 99 8.92 1.57 7.77
CA ASP A 99 9.77 0.46 7.31
C ASP A 99 9.31 -0.11 5.94
N ALA A 100 8.03 0.10 5.58
CA ALA A 100 7.45 -0.35 4.32
C ALA A 100 7.52 0.68 3.17
N GLN A 101 7.98 1.91 3.46
CA GLN A 101 8.17 3.01 2.50
C GLN A 101 9.62 3.09 2.04
#